data_AF-A0A1G9A9S7-F1
#
_entry.id   AF-A0A1G9A9S7-F1
#
_cell.length_a   1.000
_cell.length_b   1.000
_cell.length_c   1.000
_cell.angle_alpha   90.00
_cell.angle_beta   90.00
_cell.angle_gamma   90.00
#
_symmetry.space_group_name_H-M   'P 1'
#
loop_
_entity.id
_entity.type
_entity.pdbx_description
1 polymer ?
#
loop_
_entity_poly.entity_id
_entity_poly.type
_entity_poly.pdbx_seq_one_letter_code
_entity_poly.pdbx_strand_id
1 'polypeptide(L)'
;MFNLIEKVRGLFNKNDFVETDFEFEVENENDFKIKEIEQWLNVMKIENYTINEDLTVDVAGNVNIRDKRLSFIPVQFGKVNGSFDCAENSLASLKGCPSEVRNDFSCSYNKLTTLEQGPNFVGGYYECSGNELISLKGCPVEVSVDFYCDKNELTSLKYGPNKVGCSFFCGNNKLRTLEHAPKEVRGDFDCSRNNINTLKGAPEKVGGSFKCNCNHLTSLEFAPKEIYGDLSCYYNKLTSLEYLPDLITGEINITINNFEDLSFYSMSSDQIKQYNTSKKLSERLHRELPQVKLDKPVRKMKL
;
A
#
# COMPACT_ATOMS: atom_id res chain seq x y z
N MET A 1 -5.60 -11.68 39.11
CA MET A 1 -5.81 -11.88 40.56
C MET A 1 -6.68 -13.13 40.75
N PHE A 2 -6.25 -14.11 41.55
CA PHE A 2 -6.78 -15.50 41.73
C PHE A 2 -6.52 -16.51 40.59
N ASN A 3 -5.34 -17.17 40.54
CA ASN A 3 -5.31 -18.62 40.21
C ASN A 3 -3.99 -19.42 40.36
N LEU A 4 -2.88 -18.89 40.90
CA LEU A 4 -1.64 -19.69 41.01
C LEU A 4 -1.18 -20.02 42.42
N ILE A 5 -1.55 -19.20 43.43
CA ILE A 5 -1.12 -19.41 44.83
C ILE A 5 -1.77 -20.66 45.46
N GLU A 6 -3.01 -21.00 45.08
CA GLU A 6 -3.69 -22.20 45.61
C GLU A 6 -3.13 -23.52 45.05
N LYS A 7 -2.44 -23.51 43.89
CA LYS A 7 -1.84 -24.73 43.32
C LYS A 7 -0.54 -25.15 44.02
N VAL A 8 0.16 -24.22 44.67
CA VAL A 8 1.43 -24.51 45.37
C VAL A 8 1.18 -25.04 46.80
N ARG A 9 0.06 -24.68 47.42
CA ARG A 9 -0.31 -25.13 48.78
C ARG A 9 -0.68 -26.62 48.88
N GLY A 10 -0.91 -27.29 47.75
CA GLY A 10 -1.33 -28.70 47.71
C GLY A 10 -0.21 -29.74 47.74
N LEU A 11 1.07 -29.35 47.83
CA LEU A 11 2.21 -30.25 47.59
C LEU A 11 3.12 -30.55 48.80
N PHE A 12 2.87 -30.00 50.00
CA PHE A 12 3.72 -30.28 51.16
C PHE A 12 2.92 -30.61 52.43
N ASN A 13 3.33 -31.70 53.10
CA ASN A 13 2.76 -32.18 54.37
C ASN A 13 2.90 -31.14 55.48
N LYS A 14 1.84 -31.00 56.29
CA LYS A 14 1.64 -29.93 57.28
C LYS A 14 2.60 -29.86 58.47
N ASN A 15 3.65 -30.69 58.56
CA ASN A 15 4.36 -30.89 59.83
C ASN A 15 5.88 -30.65 59.85
N ASP A 16 6.53 -30.20 58.78
CA ASP A 16 8.00 -30.02 58.77
C ASP A 16 8.47 -28.67 58.19
N PHE A 17 7.96 -27.55 58.68
CA PHE A 17 8.64 -26.26 58.46
C PHE A 17 8.87 -25.54 59.79
N VAL A 18 10.14 -25.51 60.17
CA VAL A 18 10.73 -24.56 61.11
C VAL A 18 10.46 -23.16 60.59
N GLU A 19 9.98 -22.26 61.45
CA GLU A 19 9.90 -20.81 61.20
C GLU A 19 11.31 -20.29 60.86
N THR A 20 11.62 -20.25 59.57
CA THR A 20 12.55 -19.29 59.03
C THR A 20 11.71 -18.23 58.34
N ASP A 21 11.70 -17.03 58.92
CA ASP A 21 11.21 -15.82 58.29
C ASP A 21 11.99 -15.59 56.98
N PHE A 22 11.52 -16.20 55.90
CA PHE A 22 11.81 -15.74 54.56
C PHE A 22 10.81 -14.63 54.29
N GLU A 23 11.25 -13.39 54.48
CA GLU A 23 10.63 -12.23 53.86
C GLU A 23 10.60 -12.47 52.35
N PHE A 24 9.48 -12.96 51.83
CA PHE A 24 9.15 -12.84 50.42
C PHE A 24 8.97 -11.34 50.18
N GLU A 25 10.01 -10.67 49.67
CA GLU A 25 9.86 -9.36 49.06
C GLU A 25 8.70 -9.47 48.07
N VAL A 26 7.62 -8.71 48.32
CA VAL A 26 6.48 -8.62 47.42
C VAL A 26 6.99 -7.88 46.18
N GLU A 27 7.48 -8.64 45.19
CA GLU A 27 7.82 -8.10 43.88
C GLU A 27 6.63 -7.27 43.39
N ASN A 28 6.89 -6.02 43.02
CA ASN A 28 5.86 -5.13 42.51
C ASN A 28 5.24 -5.78 41.26
N GLU A 29 3.92 -5.65 41.04
CA GLU A 29 3.25 -6.20 39.84
C GLU A 29 3.95 -5.78 38.54
N ASN A 30 4.57 -4.59 38.56
CA ASN A 30 5.38 -4.10 37.45
C ASN A 30 6.70 -4.88 37.25
N ASP A 31 7.37 -5.30 38.33
CA ASP A 31 8.61 -6.08 38.22
C ASP A 31 8.36 -7.43 37.54
N PHE A 32 7.21 -8.05 37.84
CA PHE A 32 6.79 -9.28 37.19
C PHE A 32 6.54 -9.07 35.69
N LYS A 33 5.81 -8.01 35.31
CA LYS A 33 5.55 -7.69 33.89
C LYS A 33 6.83 -7.36 33.12
N ILE A 34 7.76 -6.65 33.74
CA ILE A 34 9.07 -6.35 33.15
C ILE A 34 9.79 -7.66 32.83
N LYS A 35 9.85 -8.61 33.78
CA LYS A 35 10.47 -9.92 33.53
C LYS A 35 9.79 -10.69 32.39
N GLU A 36 8.46 -10.64 32.26
CA GLU A 36 7.74 -11.26 31.13
C GLU A 36 8.10 -10.60 29.78
N ILE A 37 8.19 -9.27 29.74
CA ILE A 37 8.61 -8.50 28.57
C ILE A 37 10.04 -8.90 28.18
N GLU A 38 10.99 -8.88 29.12
CA GLU A 38 12.39 -9.23 28.89
C GLU A 38 12.55 -10.66 28.37
N GLN A 39 11.81 -11.62 28.96
CA GLN A 39 11.81 -13.01 28.50
C GLN A 39 11.38 -13.12 27.04
N TRP A 40 10.29 -12.44 26.67
CA TRP A 40 9.80 -12.47 25.29
C TRP A 40 10.78 -11.78 24.32
N LEU A 41 11.33 -10.62 24.69
CA LEU A 41 12.33 -9.90 23.89
C LEU A 41 13.57 -10.75 23.66
N ASN A 42 14.05 -11.46 24.69
CA ASN A 42 15.18 -12.38 24.58
C ASN A 42 14.88 -13.57 23.65
N VAL A 43 13.69 -14.18 23.75
CA VAL A 43 13.25 -15.25 22.83
C VAL A 43 13.22 -14.76 21.37
N MET A 44 12.80 -13.50 21.17
CA MET A 44 12.77 -12.86 19.85
C MET A 44 14.13 -12.31 19.40
N LYS A 45 15.16 -12.38 20.25
CA LYS A 45 16.51 -11.83 20.02
C LYS A 45 16.49 -10.33 19.71
N ILE A 46 15.68 -9.59 20.46
CA ILE A 46 15.61 -8.13 20.38
C ILE A 46 16.55 -7.55 21.41
N GLU A 47 17.51 -6.75 20.95
CA GLU A 47 18.55 -6.12 21.77
C GLU A 47 18.45 -4.59 21.68
N ASN A 48 19.20 -3.88 22.52
CA ASN A 48 19.25 -2.40 22.54
C ASN A 48 17.87 -1.75 22.73
N TYR A 49 17.09 -2.30 23.66
CA TYR A 49 15.78 -1.79 24.03
C TYR A 49 15.80 -1.06 25.38
N THR A 50 14.78 -0.26 25.63
CA THR A 50 14.47 0.34 26.92
C THR A 50 13.01 0.05 27.23
N ILE A 51 12.73 -0.48 28.42
CA ILE A 51 11.36 -0.65 28.93
C ILE A 51 11.01 0.59 29.73
N ASN A 52 10.01 1.33 29.27
CA ASN A 52 9.55 2.57 29.88
C ASN A 52 8.66 2.30 31.11
N GLU A 53 8.39 3.33 31.91
CA GLU A 53 7.52 3.21 33.11
C GLU A 53 6.10 2.75 32.78
N ASP A 54 5.61 3.06 31.57
CA ASP A 54 4.31 2.61 31.05
C ASP A 54 4.34 1.21 30.41
N LEU A 55 5.46 0.50 30.57
CA LEU A 55 5.74 -0.82 30.02
C LEU A 55 5.85 -0.87 28.49
N THR A 56 5.94 0.29 27.82
CA THR A 56 6.28 0.32 26.39
C THR A 56 7.76 0.00 26.18
N VAL A 57 8.07 -0.60 25.03
CA VAL A 57 9.43 -0.99 24.65
C VAL A 57 9.92 -0.12 23.51
N ASP A 58 10.89 0.75 23.80
CA ASP A 58 11.60 1.51 22.77
C ASP A 58 12.83 0.73 22.30
N VAL A 59 13.10 0.69 21.00
CA VAL A 59 14.21 -0.06 20.41
C VAL A 59 15.08 0.87 19.56
N ALA A 60 16.37 0.96 19.88
CA ALA A 60 17.30 1.80 19.15
C ALA A 60 17.68 1.26 17.76
N GLY A 61 17.55 -0.07 17.57
CA GLY A 61 17.86 -0.77 16.33
C GLY A 61 16.63 -1.26 15.57
N ASN A 62 16.83 -2.30 14.77
CA ASN A 62 15.76 -2.97 14.03
C ASN A 62 15.05 -3.98 14.94
N VAL A 63 13.74 -4.13 14.75
CA VAL A 63 12.96 -5.23 15.31
C VAL A 63 12.57 -6.16 14.18
N ASN A 64 13.04 -7.41 14.22
CA ASN A 64 12.68 -8.44 13.26
C ASN A 64 11.99 -9.60 13.98
N ILE A 65 10.67 -9.62 13.88
CA ILE A 65 9.79 -10.69 14.36
C ILE A 65 9.04 -11.35 13.18
N ARG A 66 9.66 -11.34 12.00
CA ARG A 66 9.16 -12.02 10.80
C ARG A 66 9.16 -13.54 10.99
N ASP A 67 8.13 -14.21 10.47
CA ASP A 67 8.02 -15.68 10.44
C ASP A 67 8.28 -16.33 11.81
N LYS A 68 7.62 -15.79 12.84
CA LYS A 68 7.67 -16.30 14.21
C LYS A 68 6.41 -17.05 14.60
N ARG A 69 5.50 -17.27 13.65
CA ARG A 69 4.18 -17.91 13.84
C ARG A 69 3.34 -17.20 14.92
N LEU A 70 3.49 -15.88 15.02
CA LEU A 70 2.78 -15.06 15.99
C LEU A 70 1.32 -14.89 15.59
N SER A 71 0.41 -15.03 16.56
CA SER A 71 -0.98 -14.61 16.41
C SER A 71 -1.26 -13.23 17.02
N PHE A 72 -0.39 -12.79 17.93
CA PHE A 72 -0.36 -11.45 18.52
C PHE A 72 1.06 -11.13 19.02
N ILE A 73 1.33 -9.84 19.25
CA ILE A 73 2.55 -9.37 19.91
C ILE A 73 2.21 -9.14 21.40
N PRO A 74 2.85 -9.84 22.36
CA PRO A 74 2.51 -9.75 23.78
C PRO A 74 3.09 -8.50 24.47
N VAL A 75 4.03 -7.81 23.81
CA VAL A 75 4.63 -6.56 24.30
C VAL A 75 4.07 -5.37 23.54
N GLN A 76 4.11 -4.18 24.15
CA GLN A 76 3.76 -2.94 23.47
C GLN A 76 5.03 -2.19 23.08
N PHE A 77 5.38 -2.18 21.80
CA PHE A 77 6.47 -1.33 21.32
C PHE A 77 6.03 0.15 21.33
N GLY A 78 6.95 1.03 21.71
CA GLY A 78 6.76 2.48 21.68
C GLY A 78 7.32 3.07 20.39
N LYS A 79 8.63 3.30 20.37
CA LYS A 79 9.41 3.86 19.26
C LYS A 79 10.48 2.89 18.79
N VAL A 80 10.66 2.81 17.48
CA VAL A 80 11.70 1.99 16.85
C VAL A 80 12.52 2.87 15.91
N ASN A 81 13.79 3.06 16.24
CA ASN A 81 14.70 3.91 15.46
C ASN A 81 15.23 3.21 14.20
N GLY A 82 15.11 1.88 14.12
CA GLY A 82 15.37 1.11 12.92
C GLY A 82 14.10 0.78 12.12
N SER A 83 14.14 -0.34 11.41
CA SER A 83 12.98 -0.94 10.75
C SER A 83 12.25 -1.90 11.69
N PHE A 84 10.93 -2.04 11.50
CA PHE A 84 10.08 -2.98 12.23
C PHE A 84 9.43 -3.95 11.24
N ASP A 85 9.90 -5.20 11.23
CA ASP A 85 9.38 -6.27 10.39
C ASP A 85 8.62 -7.31 11.24
N CYS A 86 7.30 -7.34 11.06
CA CYS A 86 6.40 -8.32 11.64
C CYS A 86 5.65 -9.15 10.60
N ALA A 87 6.19 -9.21 9.37
CA ALA A 87 5.57 -9.91 8.27
C ALA A 87 5.57 -11.44 8.44
N GLU A 88 4.81 -12.13 7.59
CA GLU A 88 4.73 -13.60 7.55
C GLU A 88 4.36 -14.23 8.90
N ASN A 89 3.34 -13.68 9.55
CA ASN A 89 2.79 -14.21 10.78
C ASN A 89 1.29 -14.52 10.60
N SER A 90 0.55 -14.63 11.69
CA SER A 90 -0.91 -14.76 11.71
C SER A 90 -1.55 -13.68 12.56
N LEU A 91 -0.97 -12.47 12.56
CA LEU A 91 -1.48 -11.33 13.32
C LEU A 91 -2.86 -10.93 12.79
N ALA A 92 -3.83 -10.83 13.69
CA ALA A 92 -5.17 -10.32 13.39
C ALA A 92 -5.32 -8.81 13.63
N SER A 93 -4.36 -8.21 14.35
CA SER A 93 -4.28 -6.78 14.64
C SER A 93 -2.83 -6.33 14.78
N LEU A 94 -2.57 -5.04 14.60
CA LEU A 94 -1.27 -4.43 14.90
C LEU A 94 -1.10 -4.05 16.38
N LYS A 95 -1.93 -4.60 17.28
CA LYS A 95 -1.74 -4.44 18.72
C LYS A 95 -0.32 -4.86 19.11
N GLY A 96 0.36 -4.00 19.84
CA GLY A 96 1.74 -4.21 20.24
C GLY A 96 2.77 -3.61 19.28
N CYS A 97 2.40 -3.22 18.06
CA CYS A 97 3.29 -2.51 17.14
C CYS A 97 3.66 -1.10 17.67
N PRO A 98 4.82 -0.56 17.25
CA PRO A 98 5.25 0.78 17.61
C PRO A 98 4.34 1.85 16.99
N SER A 99 4.29 3.01 17.65
CA SER A 99 3.63 4.19 17.09
C SER A 99 4.52 4.95 16.11
N GLU A 100 5.85 4.90 16.28
CA GLU A 100 6.85 5.56 15.45
C GLU A 100 7.91 4.56 14.97
N VAL A 101 8.13 4.48 13.66
CA VAL A 101 9.21 3.71 13.02
C VAL A 101 10.03 4.64 12.14
N ARG A 102 11.33 4.77 12.38
CA ARG A 102 12.14 5.75 11.62
C ARG A 102 12.57 5.28 10.24
N ASN A 103 12.70 3.97 10.06
CA ASN A 103 12.96 3.39 8.75
C ASN A 103 11.70 2.69 8.26
N ASP A 104 11.79 1.40 7.94
CA ASP A 104 10.74 0.69 7.23
C ASP A 104 9.80 -0.04 8.19
N PHE A 105 8.52 -0.05 7.87
CA PHE A 105 7.52 -0.85 8.56
C PHE A 105 6.93 -1.90 7.62
N SER A 106 7.05 -3.17 8.00
CA SER A 106 6.42 -4.28 7.27
C SER A 106 5.51 -5.10 8.19
N CYS A 107 4.25 -5.24 7.76
CA CYS A 107 3.25 -6.12 8.35
C CYS A 107 2.62 -7.06 7.30
N SER A 108 3.31 -7.24 6.16
CA SER A 108 2.84 -8.06 5.04
C SER A 108 2.58 -9.52 5.41
N TYR A 109 1.71 -10.18 4.66
CA TYR A 109 1.41 -11.61 4.84
C TYR A 109 0.99 -11.97 6.27
N ASN A 110 -0.06 -11.30 6.75
CA ASN A 110 -0.74 -11.55 8.02
C ASN A 110 -2.25 -11.76 7.76
N LYS A 111 -3.09 -11.65 8.81
CA LYS A 111 -4.55 -11.76 8.73
C LYS A 111 -5.22 -10.45 9.14
N LEU A 112 -4.58 -9.32 8.83
CA LEU A 112 -5.07 -8.00 9.25
C LEU A 112 -6.30 -7.61 8.43
N THR A 113 -7.35 -7.15 9.10
CA THR A 113 -8.53 -6.54 8.46
C THR A 113 -8.54 -5.02 8.54
N THR A 114 -7.65 -4.45 9.37
CA THR A 114 -7.43 -3.01 9.57
C THR A 114 -5.96 -2.73 9.94
N LEU A 115 -5.50 -1.51 9.69
CA LEU A 115 -4.20 -1.01 10.12
C LEU A 115 -4.28 -0.18 11.41
N GLU A 116 -5.44 -0.15 12.07
CA GLU A 116 -5.55 0.45 13.40
C GLU A 116 -4.52 -0.13 14.36
N GLN A 117 -3.97 0.72 15.23
CA GLN A 117 -2.87 0.38 16.15
C GLN A 117 -1.51 0.15 15.47
N GLY A 118 -1.42 0.36 14.16
CA GLY A 118 -0.14 0.48 13.45
C GLY A 118 0.56 1.81 13.71
N PRO A 119 1.79 1.97 13.19
CA PRO A 119 2.53 3.21 13.32
C PRO A 119 1.85 4.35 12.57
N ASN A 120 1.81 5.53 13.20
CA ASN A 120 1.30 6.75 12.61
C ASN A 120 2.41 7.54 11.88
N PHE A 121 3.67 7.19 12.13
CA PHE A 121 4.85 7.73 11.46
C PHE A 121 5.77 6.60 11.01
N VAL A 122 6.08 6.58 9.72
CA VAL A 122 7.05 5.67 9.11
C VAL A 122 7.97 6.47 8.20
N GLY A 123 9.26 6.52 8.52
CA GLY A 123 10.24 7.34 7.79
C GLY A 123 10.74 6.70 6.48
N GLY A 124 10.58 5.38 6.32
CA GLY A 124 10.92 4.60 5.13
C GLY A 124 9.70 4.19 4.31
N TYR A 125 9.67 2.92 3.88
CA TYR A 125 8.49 2.35 3.23
C TYR A 125 7.49 1.78 4.24
N TYR A 126 6.23 1.72 3.83
CA TYR A 126 5.15 1.08 4.58
C TYR A 126 4.57 -0.07 3.75
N GLU A 127 4.69 -1.29 4.26
CA GLU A 127 4.34 -2.52 3.56
C GLU A 127 3.26 -3.29 4.34
N CYS A 128 2.06 -3.38 3.75
CA CYS A 128 0.89 -4.07 4.32
C CYS A 128 0.22 -5.08 3.36
N SER A 129 0.93 -5.47 2.32
CA SER A 129 0.44 -6.37 1.27
C SER A 129 0.17 -7.78 1.78
N GLY A 130 -0.73 -8.50 1.13
CA GLY A 130 -1.03 -9.90 1.47
C GLY A 130 -1.77 -10.03 2.80
N ASN A 131 -2.73 -9.16 3.06
CA ASN A 131 -3.60 -9.20 4.23
C ASN A 131 -5.08 -9.32 3.78
N GLU A 132 -6.02 -9.15 4.72
CA GLU A 132 -7.46 -9.17 4.47
C GLU A 132 -8.05 -7.75 4.63
N LEU A 133 -7.27 -6.71 4.30
CA LEU A 133 -7.65 -5.32 4.53
C LEU A 133 -8.83 -4.93 3.62
N ILE A 134 -9.91 -4.46 4.22
CA ILE A 134 -11.07 -3.91 3.50
C ILE A 134 -11.01 -2.38 3.35
N SER A 135 -10.15 -1.73 4.16
CA SER A 135 -9.89 -0.29 4.13
C SER A 135 -8.48 0.00 4.64
N LEU A 136 -7.94 1.17 4.28
CA LEU A 136 -6.65 1.66 4.78
C LEU A 136 -6.78 2.46 6.09
N LYS A 137 -7.88 2.27 6.85
CA LYS A 137 -8.05 2.96 8.13
C LYS A 137 -6.93 2.54 9.09
N GLY A 138 -6.28 3.53 9.70
CA GLY A 138 -5.11 3.35 10.57
C GLY A 138 -3.76 3.50 9.87
N CYS A 139 -3.75 3.65 8.54
CA CYS A 139 -2.55 3.98 7.79
C CYS A 139 -2.03 5.39 8.14
N PRO A 140 -0.70 5.63 8.10
CA PRO A 140 -0.15 6.98 8.14
C PRO A 140 -0.64 7.83 6.97
N VAL A 141 -0.77 9.14 7.20
CA VAL A 141 -1.22 10.11 6.19
C VAL A 141 -0.14 10.38 5.14
N GLU A 142 1.13 10.35 5.55
CA GLU A 142 2.30 10.52 4.69
C GLU A 142 3.23 9.32 4.81
N VAL A 143 3.79 8.86 3.68
CA VAL A 143 4.83 7.84 3.62
C VAL A 143 5.99 8.36 2.79
N SER A 144 7.19 8.35 3.35
CA SER A 144 8.34 9.05 2.78
C SER A 144 8.93 8.37 1.55
N VAL A 145 8.77 7.05 1.42
CA VAL A 145 9.34 6.26 0.33
C VAL A 145 8.22 5.58 -0.46
N ASP A 146 8.04 4.27 -0.30
CA ASP A 146 7.06 3.50 -1.05
C ASP A 146 5.91 3.07 -0.14
N PHE A 147 4.71 3.01 -0.71
CA PHE A 147 3.53 2.47 -0.05
C PHE A 147 3.04 1.22 -0.79
N TYR A 148 3.01 0.10 -0.08
CA TYR A 148 2.58 -1.19 -0.62
C TYR A 148 1.33 -1.68 0.12
N CYS A 149 0.23 -1.81 -0.62
CA CYS A 149 -1.04 -2.35 -0.13
C CYS A 149 -1.63 -3.40 -1.09
N ASP A 150 -0.78 -4.04 -1.89
CA ASP A 150 -1.19 -5.04 -2.86
C ASP A 150 -1.81 -6.28 -2.18
N LYS A 151 -2.57 -7.07 -2.94
CA LYS A 151 -3.08 -8.38 -2.48
C LYS A 151 -3.88 -8.24 -1.18
N ASN A 152 -4.89 -7.38 -1.22
CA ASN A 152 -5.83 -7.15 -0.13
C ASN A 152 -7.26 -7.18 -0.70
N GLU A 153 -8.24 -6.81 0.13
CA GLU A 153 -9.66 -6.80 -0.21
C GLU A 153 -10.20 -5.37 -0.36
N LEU A 154 -9.33 -4.41 -0.68
CA LEU A 154 -9.66 -2.99 -0.71
C LEU A 154 -10.66 -2.67 -1.81
N THR A 155 -11.73 -1.97 -1.44
CA THR A 155 -12.74 -1.46 -2.39
C THR A 155 -12.57 0.04 -2.68
N SER A 156 -11.77 0.73 -1.86
CA SER A 156 -11.43 2.15 -1.98
C SER A 156 -10.05 2.41 -1.37
N LEU A 157 -9.35 3.43 -1.87
CA LEU A 157 -8.11 3.95 -1.28
C LEU A 157 -8.37 5.01 -0.19
N LYS A 158 -9.62 5.19 0.23
CA LYS A 158 -9.97 6.09 1.33
C LYS A 158 -9.15 5.73 2.58
N TYR A 159 -8.66 6.77 3.27
CA TYR A 159 -7.74 6.69 4.42
C TYR A 159 -6.31 6.25 4.08
N GLY A 160 -6.00 5.96 2.81
CA GLY A 160 -4.62 5.75 2.38
C GLY A 160 -3.80 7.04 2.47
N PRO A 161 -2.47 6.93 2.32
CA PRO A 161 -1.60 8.09 2.35
C PRO A 161 -1.90 8.98 1.15
N ASN A 162 -2.07 10.27 1.42
CA ASN A 162 -2.32 11.26 0.37
C ASN A 162 -1.01 11.77 -0.27
N LYS A 163 0.13 11.49 0.36
CA LYS A 163 1.47 11.85 -0.08
C LYS A 163 2.39 10.66 0.11
N VAL A 164 2.92 10.18 -1.01
CA VAL A 164 3.90 9.08 -1.06
C VAL A 164 5.13 9.57 -1.81
N GLY A 165 6.30 9.41 -1.21
CA GLY A 165 7.52 10.05 -1.71
C GLY A 165 8.10 9.41 -2.98
N CYS A 166 7.81 8.14 -3.24
CA CYS A 166 8.32 7.39 -4.37
C CYS A 166 7.19 6.64 -5.09
N SER A 167 6.94 5.37 -4.77
CA SER A 167 6.00 4.50 -5.50
C SER A 167 4.77 4.11 -4.69
N PHE A 168 3.65 3.87 -5.37
CA PHE A 168 2.38 3.46 -4.76
C PHE A 168 1.86 2.19 -5.44
N PHE A 169 1.75 1.11 -4.67
CA PHE A 169 1.33 -0.18 -5.17
C PHE A 169 0.04 -0.62 -4.47
N CYS A 170 -1.01 -0.82 -5.27
CA CYS A 170 -2.37 -1.19 -4.85
C CYS A 170 -3.03 -2.23 -5.76
N GLY A 171 -2.21 -2.98 -6.49
CA GLY A 171 -2.65 -4.05 -7.36
C GLY A 171 -3.23 -5.24 -6.60
N ASN A 172 -3.94 -6.12 -7.31
CA ASN A 172 -4.61 -7.29 -6.71
C ASN A 172 -5.54 -6.91 -5.54
N ASN A 173 -6.48 -6.01 -5.81
CA ASN A 173 -7.51 -5.57 -4.87
C ASN A 173 -8.89 -5.63 -5.56
N LYS A 174 -9.91 -5.02 -4.95
CA LYS A 174 -11.29 -4.93 -5.48
C LYS A 174 -11.68 -3.50 -5.86
N LEU A 175 -10.71 -2.64 -6.16
CA LEU A 175 -10.94 -1.23 -6.50
C LEU A 175 -11.76 -1.09 -7.78
N ARG A 176 -12.65 -0.09 -7.83
CA ARG A 176 -13.45 0.27 -9.02
C ARG A 176 -13.04 1.59 -9.65
N THR A 177 -12.40 2.46 -8.87
CA THR A 177 -11.85 3.76 -9.25
C THR A 177 -10.54 3.97 -8.47
N LEU A 178 -9.83 5.05 -8.76
CA LEU A 178 -8.63 5.47 -8.03
C LEU A 178 -8.90 6.71 -7.18
N GLU A 179 -10.17 6.94 -6.79
CA GLU A 179 -10.49 8.03 -5.87
C GLU A 179 -9.70 7.87 -4.56
N HIS A 180 -9.14 8.98 -4.08
CA HIS A 180 -8.24 9.06 -2.93
C HIS A 180 -6.80 8.54 -3.14
N ALA A 181 -6.41 8.13 -4.35
CA ALA A 181 -5.00 7.93 -4.66
C ALA A 181 -4.19 9.24 -4.50
N PRO A 182 -2.87 9.15 -4.24
CA PRO A 182 -1.98 10.32 -4.29
C PRO A 182 -2.03 10.99 -5.66
N LYS A 183 -1.99 12.32 -5.67
CA LYS A 183 -2.10 13.13 -6.90
C LYS A 183 -0.84 13.14 -7.75
N GLU A 184 0.30 12.97 -7.10
CA GLU A 184 1.62 12.89 -7.75
C GLU A 184 2.39 11.72 -7.15
N VAL A 185 3.07 10.97 -8.01
CA VAL A 185 3.86 9.79 -7.63
C VAL A 185 5.18 9.87 -8.38
N ARG A 186 6.30 9.85 -7.66
CA ARG A 186 7.63 10.04 -8.27
C ARG A 186 8.18 8.78 -8.92
N GLY A 187 7.81 7.62 -8.39
CA GLY A 187 8.17 6.31 -8.91
C GLY A 187 7.00 5.66 -9.63
N ASP A 188 6.84 4.36 -9.40
CA ASP A 188 5.81 3.56 -10.05
C ASP A 188 4.44 3.75 -9.38
N PHE A 189 3.38 3.67 -10.19
CA PHE A 189 2.01 3.53 -9.70
C PHE A 189 1.39 2.26 -10.28
N ASP A 190 1.15 1.27 -9.42
CA ASP A 190 0.56 -0.01 -9.80
C ASP A 190 -0.85 -0.16 -9.22
N CYS A 191 -1.84 -0.22 -10.10
CA CYS A 191 -3.23 -0.52 -9.79
C CYS A 191 -3.75 -1.73 -10.58
N SER A 192 -2.84 -2.56 -11.07
CA SER A 192 -3.16 -3.71 -11.90
C SER A 192 -4.01 -4.74 -11.15
N ARG A 193 -4.75 -5.58 -11.89
CA ARG A 193 -5.53 -6.68 -11.31
C ARG A 193 -6.56 -6.19 -10.27
N ASN A 194 -7.38 -5.23 -10.67
CA ASN A 194 -8.50 -4.70 -9.91
C ASN A 194 -9.80 -4.81 -10.74
N ASN A 195 -10.89 -4.20 -10.27
CA ASN A 195 -12.16 -4.09 -10.99
C ASN A 195 -12.37 -2.67 -11.56
N ILE A 196 -11.29 -1.97 -11.89
CA ILE A 196 -11.32 -0.56 -12.29
C ILE A 196 -11.95 -0.42 -13.67
N ASN A 197 -12.99 0.40 -13.77
CA ASN A 197 -13.67 0.71 -15.03
C ASN A 197 -13.44 2.16 -15.49
N THR A 198 -12.90 3.01 -14.62
CA THR A 198 -12.47 4.38 -14.93
C THR A 198 -11.23 4.73 -14.12
N LEU A 199 -10.29 5.46 -14.72
CA LEU A 199 -9.09 5.97 -14.03
C LEU A 199 -9.38 7.22 -13.20
N LYS A 200 -10.65 7.58 -12.97
CA LYS A 200 -11.01 8.71 -12.10
C LYS A 200 -10.28 8.61 -10.76
N GLY A 201 -9.55 9.67 -10.44
CA GLY A 201 -8.76 9.78 -9.21
C GLY A 201 -7.29 9.38 -9.35
N ALA A 202 -6.87 8.84 -10.50
CA ALA A 202 -5.47 8.53 -10.80
C ALA A 202 -4.54 9.75 -10.57
N PRO A 203 -3.24 9.52 -10.32
CA PRO A 203 -2.26 10.58 -10.29
C PRO A 203 -2.23 11.35 -11.60
N GLU A 204 -2.00 12.66 -11.54
CA GLU A 204 -1.88 13.51 -12.74
C GLU A 204 -0.54 13.30 -13.44
N LYS A 205 0.49 12.95 -12.66
CA LYS A 205 1.87 12.70 -13.10
C LYS A 205 2.47 11.49 -12.38
N VAL A 206 3.10 10.62 -13.15
CA VAL A 206 3.81 9.42 -12.66
C VAL A 206 5.25 9.47 -13.16
N GLY A 207 6.21 9.55 -12.24
CA GLY A 207 7.64 9.65 -12.58
C GLY A 207 8.29 8.31 -12.97
N GLY A 208 7.61 7.18 -12.71
CA GLY A 208 7.97 5.86 -13.19
C GLY A 208 6.89 5.28 -14.11
N SER A 209 6.61 3.98 -13.96
CA SER A 209 5.64 3.25 -14.75
C SER A 209 4.23 3.37 -14.19
N PHE A 210 3.22 3.49 -15.06
CA PHE A 210 1.82 3.41 -14.71
C PHE A 210 1.25 2.07 -15.17
N LYS A 211 0.92 1.20 -14.20
CA LYS A 211 0.40 -0.15 -14.46
C LYS A 211 -1.07 -0.19 -14.10
N CYS A 212 -1.93 -0.27 -15.10
CA CYS A 212 -3.39 -0.40 -14.97
C CYS A 212 -3.94 -1.64 -15.72
N ASN A 213 -3.06 -2.58 -16.07
CA ASN A 213 -3.40 -3.81 -16.76
C ASN A 213 -4.32 -4.73 -15.92
N CYS A 214 -5.00 -5.64 -16.59
CA CYS A 214 -5.93 -6.59 -15.96
C CYS A 214 -7.04 -5.89 -15.17
N ASN A 215 -7.77 -4.99 -15.83
CA ASN A 215 -8.90 -4.24 -15.27
C ASN A 215 -10.11 -4.32 -16.22
N HIS A 216 -11.05 -3.39 -16.11
CA HIS A 216 -12.25 -3.29 -16.93
C HIS A 216 -12.38 -1.95 -17.64
N LEU A 217 -11.25 -1.28 -17.91
CA LEU A 217 -11.21 0.04 -18.54
C LEU A 217 -11.75 -0.02 -19.97
N THR A 218 -12.68 0.87 -20.31
CA THR A 218 -13.18 1.05 -21.69
C THR A 218 -12.54 2.24 -22.40
N SER A 219 -11.94 3.16 -21.64
CA SER A 219 -11.18 4.31 -22.12
C SER A 219 -9.99 4.60 -21.20
N LEU A 220 -9.05 5.41 -21.69
CA LEU A 220 -7.96 5.96 -20.87
C LEU A 220 -8.32 7.36 -20.31
N GLU A 221 -9.60 7.71 -20.28
CA GLU A 221 -10.04 8.96 -19.67
C GLU A 221 -9.56 9.00 -18.21
N PHE A 222 -9.02 10.15 -17.79
CA PHE A 222 -8.36 10.37 -16.49
C PHE A 222 -7.03 9.65 -16.29
N ALA A 223 -6.41 9.03 -17.31
CA ALA A 223 -5.04 8.57 -17.21
C ALA A 223 -4.08 9.74 -16.85
N PRO A 224 -2.92 9.45 -16.22
CA PRO A 224 -1.90 10.46 -15.98
C PRO A 224 -1.52 11.15 -17.29
N LYS A 225 -1.30 12.47 -17.25
CA LYS A 225 -0.90 13.21 -18.47
C LYS A 225 0.55 12.93 -18.85
N GLU A 226 1.39 12.73 -17.84
CA GLU A 226 2.81 12.48 -17.99
C GLU A 226 3.21 11.19 -17.26
N ILE A 227 3.79 10.26 -18.00
CA ILE A 227 4.35 8.99 -17.52
C ILE A 227 5.80 8.93 -17.97
N TYR A 228 6.73 8.87 -17.01
CA TYR A 228 8.18 8.87 -17.27
C TYR A 228 8.80 7.45 -17.26
N GLY A 229 7.96 6.42 -17.30
CA GLY A 229 8.31 5.03 -17.55
C GLY A 229 7.30 4.38 -18.50
N ASP A 230 6.96 3.12 -18.21
CA ASP A 230 6.07 2.33 -19.07
C ASP A 230 4.58 2.62 -18.78
N LEU A 231 3.75 2.56 -19.83
CA LEU A 231 2.30 2.46 -19.71
C LEU A 231 1.87 1.03 -19.98
N SER A 232 1.40 0.33 -18.95
CA SER A 232 0.85 -1.02 -19.08
C SER A 232 -0.67 -1.01 -18.88
N CYS A 233 -1.44 -1.10 -19.97
CA CYS A 233 -2.90 -1.15 -19.95
C CYS A 233 -3.48 -2.39 -20.66
N TYR A 234 -2.67 -3.44 -20.82
CA TYR A 234 -3.08 -4.71 -21.42
C TYR A 234 -4.17 -5.42 -20.60
N TYR A 235 -4.92 -6.33 -21.22
CA TYR A 235 -6.04 -7.06 -20.59
C TYR A 235 -7.08 -6.10 -19.98
N ASN A 236 -7.63 -5.25 -20.84
CA ASN A 236 -8.72 -4.33 -20.53
C ASN A 236 -9.81 -4.44 -21.62
N LYS A 237 -10.70 -3.44 -21.72
CA LYS A 237 -11.79 -3.38 -22.70
C LYS A 237 -11.70 -2.10 -23.54
N LEU A 238 -10.50 -1.56 -23.73
CA LEU A 238 -10.28 -0.31 -24.48
C LEU A 238 -10.72 -0.51 -25.93
N THR A 239 -11.50 0.43 -26.45
CA THR A 239 -11.96 0.42 -27.85
C THR A 239 -11.25 1.45 -28.72
N SER A 240 -10.59 2.44 -28.11
CA SER A 240 -9.78 3.45 -28.78
C SER A 240 -8.59 3.86 -27.92
N LEU A 241 -7.58 4.47 -28.55
CA LEU A 241 -6.46 5.14 -27.86
C LEU A 241 -6.76 6.63 -27.59
N GLU A 242 -8.03 7.00 -27.55
CA GLU A 242 -8.42 8.32 -27.07
C GLU A 242 -7.99 8.48 -25.60
N TYR A 243 -7.56 9.70 -25.26
CA TYR A 243 -6.99 10.02 -23.95
C TYR A 243 -5.66 9.33 -23.61
N LEU A 244 -4.93 8.79 -24.61
CA LEU A 244 -3.57 8.36 -24.37
C LEU A 244 -2.73 9.54 -23.80
N PRO A 245 -1.96 9.31 -22.72
CA PRO A 245 -1.13 10.34 -22.08
C PRO A 245 -0.34 11.21 -23.07
N ASP A 246 -0.12 12.48 -22.71
CA ASP A 246 0.61 13.44 -23.53
C ASP A 246 2.08 13.05 -23.68
N LEU A 247 2.68 12.54 -22.60
CA LEU A 247 4.06 12.09 -22.55
C LEU A 247 4.12 10.67 -21.97
N ILE A 248 4.75 9.77 -22.73
CA ILE A 248 5.16 8.44 -22.29
C ILE A 248 6.58 8.22 -22.78
N THR A 249 7.55 8.13 -21.88
CA THR A 249 8.96 7.92 -22.25
C THR A 249 9.27 6.45 -22.50
N GLY A 250 8.68 5.54 -21.73
CA GLY A 250 8.89 4.09 -21.83
C GLY A 250 8.00 3.39 -22.85
N GLU A 251 7.82 2.09 -22.66
CA GLU A 251 7.04 1.22 -23.56
C GLU A 251 5.53 1.35 -23.30
N ILE A 252 4.73 1.08 -24.33
CA ILE A 252 3.26 1.09 -24.24
C ILE A 252 2.75 -0.31 -24.56
N ASN A 253 2.18 -0.97 -23.56
CA ASN A 253 1.54 -2.28 -23.75
C ASN A 253 0.02 -2.16 -23.70
N ILE A 254 -0.60 -2.25 -24.89
CA ILE A 254 -2.05 -2.20 -25.10
C ILE A 254 -2.66 -3.55 -25.51
N THR A 255 -1.89 -4.64 -25.42
CA THR A 255 -2.33 -5.97 -25.90
C THR A 255 -3.58 -6.45 -25.17
N ILE A 256 -4.38 -7.33 -25.80
CA ILE A 256 -5.59 -7.91 -25.19
C ILE A 256 -6.57 -6.80 -24.73
N ASN A 257 -7.12 -6.10 -25.70
CA ASN A 257 -8.15 -5.06 -25.54
C ASN A 257 -9.27 -5.30 -26.58
N ASN A 258 -10.16 -4.34 -26.78
CA ASN A 258 -11.29 -4.46 -27.72
C ASN A 258 -11.22 -3.41 -28.85
N PHE A 259 -10.02 -3.16 -29.40
CA PHE A 259 -9.88 -2.20 -30.49
C PHE A 259 -10.53 -2.72 -31.77
N GLU A 260 -11.35 -1.89 -32.42
CA GLU A 260 -11.90 -2.23 -33.74
C GLU A 260 -10.81 -2.22 -34.81
N ASP A 261 -9.87 -1.27 -34.72
CA ASP A 261 -8.68 -1.23 -35.56
C ASP A 261 -7.61 -2.20 -35.02
N LEU A 262 -7.52 -3.36 -35.66
CA LEU A 262 -6.57 -4.40 -35.27
C LEU A 262 -5.11 -4.03 -35.54
N SER A 263 -4.83 -2.97 -36.32
CA SER A 263 -3.46 -2.53 -36.57
C SER A 263 -2.74 -2.11 -35.28
N PHE A 264 -3.49 -1.62 -34.27
CA PHE A 264 -2.94 -1.26 -32.97
C PHE A 264 -2.19 -2.41 -32.29
N TYR A 265 -2.58 -3.67 -32.51
CA TYR A 265 -1.88 -4.83 -31.92
C TYR A 265 -0.55 -5.17 -32.61
N SER A 266 -0.30 -4.60 -33.79
CA SER A 266 0.94 -4.79 -34.54
C SER A 266 1.90 -3.59 -34.42
N MET A 267 1.43 -2.47 -33.87
CA MET A 267 2.22 -1.26 -33.74
C MET A 267 3.24 -1.37 -32.61
N SER A 268 4.44 -0.86 -32.83
CA SER A 268 5.41 -0.61 -31.77
C SER A 268 4.95 0.56 -30.88
N SER A 269 5.55 0.67 -29.70
CA SER A 269 5.35 1.80 -28.79
C SER A 269 5.59 3.15 -29.49
N ASP A 270 6.62 3.26 -30.32
CA ASP A 270 6.92 4.48 -31.06
C ASP A 270 5.86 4.82 -32.11
N GLN A 271 5.33 3.82 -32.80
CA GLN A 271 4.22 4.01 -33.75
C GLN A 271 2.96 4.47 -33.01
N ILE A 272 2.68 3.94 -31.81
CA ILE A 272 1.54 4.37 -30.98
C ILE A 272 1.73 5.83 -30.51
N LYS A 273 2.93 6.19 -30.04
CA LYS A 273 3.27 7.57 -29.64
C LYS A 273 3.12 8.54 -30.81
N GLN A 274 3.58 8.14 -32.00
CA GLN A 274 3.44 8.93 -33.22
C GLN A 274 1.96 9.11 -33.60
N TYR A 275 1.16 8.04 -33.58
CA TYR A 275 -0.28 8.10 -33.82
C TYR A 275 -0.99 9.09 -32.89
N ASN A 276 -0.70 9.04 -31.59
CA ASN A 276 -1.27 9.96 -30.61
C ASN A 276 -0.91 11.43 -30.91
N THR A 277 0.35 11.68 -31.26
CA THR A 277 0.85 13.01 -31.63
C THR A 277 0.11 13.55 -32.87
N SER A 278 -0.01 12.72 -33.92
CA SER A 278 -0.72 13.09 -35.15
C SER A 278 -2.22 13.34 -34.90
N LYS A 279 -2.87 12.52 -34.07
CA LYS A 279 -4.30 12.69 -33.72
C LYS A 279 -4.54 14.02 -33.00
N LYS A 280 -3.75 14.32 -31.96
CA LYS A 280 -3.84 15.59 -31.21
C LYS A 280 -3.58 16.81 -32.09
N LEU A 281 -2.62 16.74 -33.02
CA LEU A 281 -2.36 17.80 -33.98
C LEU A 281 -3.55 18.01 -34.92
N SER A 282 -4.15 16.93 -35.44
CA SER A 282 -5.33 16.99 -36.31
C SER A 282 -6.53 17.64 -35.60
N GLU A 283 -6.79 17.27 -34.35
CA GLU A 283 -7.85 17.85 -33.51
C GLU A 283 -7.60 19.34 -33.21
N ARG A 284 -6.34 19.71 -32.96
CA ARG A 284 -5.95 21.12 -32.78
C ARG A 284 -6.19 21.93 -34.06
N LEU A 285 -5.74 21.45 -35.21
CA LEU A 285 -5.96 22.11 -36.50
C LEU A 285 -7.45 22.26 -36.83
N HIS A 286 -8.27 21.25 -36.56
CA HIS A 286 -9.73 21.34 -36.73
C HIS A 286 -10.38 22.41 -35.85
N ARG A 287 -9.87 22.64 -34.63
CA ARG A 287 -10.38 23.69 -33.73
C ARG A 287 -9.90 25.09 -34.10
N GLU A 288 -8.65 25.23 -34.51
CA GLU A 288 -8.01 26.53 -34.75
C GLU A 288 -8.29 27.09 -36.16
N LEU A 289 -8.54 26.24 -37.16
CA LEU A 289 -8.84 26.70 -38.52
C LEU A 289 -10.32 27.05 -38.69
N PRO A 290 -10.64 28.15 -39.39
CA PRO A 290 -12.02 28.48 -39.72
C PRO A 290 -12.62 27.37 -40.58
N GLN A 291 -13.69 26.75 -40.08
CA GLN A 291 -14.44 25.73 -40.79
C GLN A 291 -15.03 26.35 -42.06
N VAL A 292 -14.47 26.00 -43.23
CA VAL A 292 -14.96 26.49 -44.51
C VAL A 292 -16.37 25.94 -44.71
N LYS A 293 -17.39 26.77 -44.44
CA LYS A 293 -18.76 26.46 -44.88
C LYS A 293 -18.78 26.47 -46.39
N LEU A 294 -18.92 25.30 -47.01
CA LEU A 294 -19.24 25.15 -48.43
C LEU A 294 -20.69 25.59 -48.68
N ASP A 295 -20.99 26.88 -48.52
CA ASP A 295 -22.27 27.48 -48.88
C ASP A 295 -22.17 28.13 -50.26
N LYS A 296 -22.51 27.36 -51.31
CA LYS A 296 -23.63 27.65 -52.26
C LYS A 296 -23.55 26.78 -53.53
N PRO A 297 -24.70 26.35 -54.07
CA PRO A 297 -24.76 25.54 -55.27
C PRO A 297 -24.31 26.35 -56.49
N VAL A 298 -23.51 25.70 -57.34
CA VAL A 298 -23.13 26.17 -58.68
C VAL A 298 -24.40 26.58 -59.43
N ARG A 299 -24.54 27.87 -59.73
CA ARG A 299 -25.59 28.34 -60.65
C ARG A 299 -25.40 27.62 -61.98
N LYS A 300 -26.36 26.77 -62.36
CA LYS A 300 -26.48 26.25 -63.73
C LYS A 300 -26.55 27.45 -64.67
N MET A 301 -25.53 27.64 -65.52
CA MET A 301 -25.63 28.50 -66.70
C MET A 301 -26.70 27.90 -67.61
N LYS A 302 -27.76 28.67 -67.88
CA LYS A 302 -28.66 28.38 -69.00
C LYS A 302 -27.95 28.85 -70.27
N LEU A 303 -27.79 27.93 -71.22
CA LEU A 303 -27.49 28.21 -72.63
C LEU A 303 -28.63 29.01 -73.27
#